data_AF-A0A653WYE5-F1
#
_entry.id   AF-A0A653WYE5-F1
#
_cell.length_a   1.000
_cell.length_b   1.000
_cell.length_c   1.000
_cell.angle_alpha   90.00
_cell.angle_beta   90.00
_cell.angle_gamma   90.00
#
_symmetry.space_group_name_H-M   'P 1'
#
loop_
_entity.id
_entity.type
_entity.pdbx_description
1 polymer ?
#
loop_
_entity_poly.entity_id
_entity_poly.type
_entity_poly.pdbx_seq_one_letter_code
_entity_poly.pdbx_strand_id
1 'polypeptide(L)'
;MTVYEDGTEVPDDGYAEAGGPAAGSLAFGWLGPGDLGPPRQCPDSLLRVLEDAARSPVGRTRGFHRCPFCPDAEFWPTHYRTTDGSELWLGSAAIEVRDMSGRTWQAPNLVLHYVTAHGYLPPAPLVETYGTVR
;
A
#
# COMPACT_ATOMS: atom_id res chain seq x y z
N MET A 1 5.95 -21.53 19.08
CA MET A 1 7.35 -21.70 19.49
C MET A 1 8.00 -22.61 18.47
N THR A 2 8.76 -22.03 17.54
CA THR A 2 9.45 -22.80 16.49
C THR A 2 10.84 -23.11 17.02
N VAL A 3 11.26 -24.36 16.94
CA VAL A 3 12.56 -24.84 17.40
C VAL A 3 13.26 -25.44 16.19
N TYR A 4 14.56 -25.19 16.04
CA TYR A 4 15.37 -25.88 15.03
C TYR A 4 15.43 -27.38 15.35
N GLU A 5 15.77 -28.20 14.36
CA GLU A 5 15.85 -29.66 14.51
C GLU A 5 16.91 -30.10 15.55
N ASP A 6 17.88 -29.24 15.86
CA ASP A 6 18.90 -29.46 16.89
C ASP A 6 18.46 -29.02 18.30
N GLY A 7 17.21 -28.59 18.47
CA GLY A 7 16.65 -28.16 19.74
C GLY A 7 17.01 -26.72 20.13
N THR A 8 17.72 -25.99 19.28
CA THR A 8 17.96 -24.56 19.51
C THR A 8 16.66 -23.79 19.33
N GLU A 9 16.29 -23.02 20.34
CA GLU A 9 15.16 -22.10 20.24
C GLU A 9 15.50 -21.00 19.22
N VAL A 10 14.57 -20.70 18.32
CA VAL A 10 14.72 -19.51 17.48
C VAL A 10 14.85 -18.31 18.43
N PRO A 11 15.94 -17.52 18.37
CA PRO A 11 16.02 -16.33 19.19
C PRO A 11 14.79 -15.48 18.90
N ASP A 12 14.14 -14.99 19.95
CA ASP A 12 13.08 -13.98 19.83
C ASP A 12 13.75 -12.64 19.51
N ASP A 13 14.40 -12.55 18.35
CA ASP A 13 14.81 -11.29 17.73
C ASP A 13 13.57 -10.66 17.11
N GLY A 14 12.54 -10.46 17.96
CA GLY A 14 11.15 -10.24 17.62
C GLY A 14 11.00 -9.56 16.27
N TYR A 15 10.31 -10.25 15.35
CA TYR A 15 10.10 -9.81 13.97
C TYR A 15 9.99 -8.29 13.93
N ALA A 16 11.05 -7.60 13.49
CA ALA A 16 10.90 -6.22 13.08
C ALA A 16 9.89 -6.27 11.95
N GLU A 17 8.65 -5.85 12.23
CA GLU A 17 7.47 -5.92 11.36
C GLU A 17 7.90 -5.74 9.90
N ALA A 18 8.11 -6.85 9.20
CA ALA A 18 8.69 -6.86 7.87
C ALA A 18 7.60 -6.39 6.91
N GLY A 19 7.45 -5.06 6.82
CA GLY A 19 6.36 -4.39 6.11
C GLY A 19 5.88 -3.08 6.76
N GLY A 20 6.33 -2.75 7.98
CA GLY A 20 6.02 -1.48 8.63
C GLY A 20 6.68 -0.27 7.93
N PRO A 21 6.15 0.94 8.12
CA PRO A 21 6.73 2.13 7.52
C PRO A 21 8.20 2.29 7.96
N ALA A 22 9.10 2.67 7.05
CA ALA A 22 10.48 2.99 7.40
C ALA A 22 10.52 4.02 8.54
N ALA A 23 11.46 3.88 9.49
CA ALA A 23 11.53 4.73 10.69
C ALA A 23 11.42 6.23 10.33
N GLY A 24 10.39 6.90 10.86
CA GLY A 24 10.07 8.31 10.55
C GLY A 24 9.03 8.54 9.45
N SER A 25 8.53 7.48 8.80
CA SER A 25 7.44 7.55 7.83
C SER A 25 6.08 7.25 8.47
N LEU A 26 5.02 7.86 7.94
CA LEU A 26 3.64 7.61 8.34
C LEU A 26 3.02 6.51 7.48
N ALA A 27 2.26 5.60 8.07
CA ALA A 27 1.61 4.51 7.34
C ALA A 27 0.19 4.87 6.88
N PHE A 28 -0.22 4.41 5.70
CA PHE A 28 -1.60 4.40 5.24
C PHE A 28 -1.87 3.20 4.32
N GLY A 29 -3.14 2.88 4.05
CA GLY A 29 -3.51 1.83 3.11
C GLY A 29 -3.20 0.38 3.55
N TRP A 30 -2.68 0.15 4.75
CA TRP A 30 -2.55 -1.18 5.36
C TRP A 30 -3.87 -1.57 6.01
N LEU A 31 -4.83 -2.02 5.20
CA LEU A 31 -6.20 -2.28 5.61
C LEU A 31 -6.47 -3.78 5.78
N GLY A 32 -7.19 -4.13 6.84
CA GLY A 32 -7.78 -5.44 7.07
C GLY A 32 -9.28 -5.49 6.71
N PRO A 33 -9.90 -6.68 6.82
CA PRO A 33 -11.33 -6.85 6.59
C PRO A 33 -12.16 -5.92 7.48
N GLY A 34 -13.05 -5.13 6.88
CA GLY A 34 -13.93 -4.18 7.59
C GLY A 34 -13.36 -2.77 7.77
N ASP A 35 -12.10 -2.51 7.41
CA ASP A 35 -11.44 -1.20 7.60
C ASP A 35 -11.84 -0.15 6.54
N LEU A 36 -12.57 -0.55 5.49
CA LEU A 36 -13.09 0.39 4.52
C LEU A 36 -14.27 1.17 5.10
N GLY A 37 -14.10 2.50 5.13
CA GLY A 37 -15.21 3.42 5.34
C GLY A 37 -16.09 3.56 4.09
N PRO A 38 -17.07 4.50 4.12
CA PRO A 38 -17.87 4.83 2.95
C PRO A 38 -16.99 5.25 1.77
N PRO A 39 -17.29 4.78 0.54
CA PRO A 39 -16.47 5.07 -0.64
C PRO A 39 -16.48 6.57 -0.93
N ARG A 40 -15.32 7.10 -1.32
CA ARG A 40 -15.09 8.49 -1.66
C ARG A 40 -14.20 8.60 -2.90
N GLN A 41 -14.38 9.67 -3.65
CA GLN A 41 -13.56 9.93 -4.84
C GLN A 41 -12.20 10.48 -4.42
N CYS A 42 -11.13 9.83 -4.90
CA CYS A 42 -9.77 10.33 -4.77
C CYS A 42 -9.49 11.35 -5.89
N PRO A 43 -8.83 12.49 -5.60
CA PRO A 43 -8.42 13.42 -6.65
C PRO A 43 -7.51 12.77 -7.70
N ASP A 44 -7.74 13.04 -8.98
CA ASP A 44 -6.98 12.45 -10.09
C ASP A 44 -5.47 12.71 -10.00
N SER A 45 -5.09 13.90 -9.51
CA SER A 45 -3.72 14.29 -9.25
C SER A 45 -3.05 13.43 -8.17
N LEU A 46 -3.77 13.12 -7.08
CA LEU A 46 -3.27 12.20 -6.07
C LEU A 46 -3.16 10.78 -6.63
N LEU A 47 -4.16 10.33 -7.39
CA LEU A 47 -4.11 9.02 -8.05
C LEU A 47 -2.86 8.89 -8.93
N ARG A 48 -2.57 9.86 -9.77
CA ARG A 48 -1.35 9.88 -10.62
C ARG A 48 -0.06 9.80 -9.81
N VAL A 49 0.01 10.50 -8.68
CA VAL A 49 1.17 10.43 -7.78
C VAL A 49 1.36 9.03 -7.19
N LEU A 50 0.26 8.37 -6.80
CA LEU A 50 0.31 6.99 -6.31
C LEU A 50 0.72 6.02 -7.44
N GLU A 51 0.26 6.24 -8.66
CA GLU A 51 0.65 5.43 -9.83
C GLU A 51 2.15 5.58 -10.12
N ASP A 52 2.66 6.81 -10.14
CA ASP A 52 4.08 7.09 -10.35
C ASP A 52 4.96 6.47 -9.25
N ALA A 53 4.53 6.56 -7.99
CA ALA A 53 5.24 5.92 -6.88
C ALA A 53 5.25 4.38 -7.02
N ALA A 54 4.17 3.78 -7.54
CA ALA A 54 4.10 2.34 -7.77
C ALA A 54 4.99 1.83 -8.92
N ARG A 55 5.48 2.71 -9.80
CA ARG A 55 6.47 2.35 -10.84
C ARG A 55 7.87 2.13 -10.28
N SER A 56 8.19 2.73 -9.14
CA SER A 56 9.47 2.60 -8.44
C SER A 56 9.24 2.22 -6.97
N PRO A 57 8.66 1.03 -6.71
CA PRO A 57 8.22 0.68 -5.37
C PRO A 57 9.40 0.32 -4.46
N VAL A 58 9.18 0.42 -3.16
CA VAL A 58 10.12 0.04 -2.10
C VAL A 58 9.68 -1.27 -1.43
N GLY A 59 10.60 -1.94 -0.73
CA GLY A 59 10.24 -3.11 0.10
C GLY A 59 9.58 -4.26 -0.67
N ARG A 60 10.06 -4.59 -1.87
CA ARG A 60 9.50 -5.68 -2.69
C ARG A 60 9.63 -7.01 -1.95
N THR A 61 8.57 -7.82 -1.99
CA THR A 61 8.52 -9.14 -1.37
C THR A 61 8.37 -10.23 -2.43
N ARG A 62 8.53 -11.51 -2.02
CA ARG A 62 8.34 -12.69 -2.89
C ARG A 62 6.88 -13.16 -2.98
N GLY A 63 6.01 -12.62 -2.12
CA GLY A 63 4.58 -12.91 -2.13
C GLY A 63 3.77 -11.68 -2.54
N PHE A 64 2.45 -11.81 -2.49
CA PHE A 64 1.55 -10.68 -2.71
C PHE A 64 0.40 -10.71 -1.71
N HIS A 65 0.07 -9.55 -1.16
CA HIS A 65 -1.15 -9.35 -0.39
C HIS A 65 -2.33 -9.27 -1.35
N ARG A 66 -3.39 -10.02 -1.04
CA ARG A 66 -4.63 -10.02 -1.81
C ARG A 66 -5.58 -9.01 -1.22
N CYS A 67 -6.38 -8.38 -2.08
CA CYS A 67 -7.45 -7.50 -1.63
C CYS A 67 -8.44 -8.30 -0.75
N PRO A 68 -8.63 -7.92 0.53
CA PRO A 68 -9.57 -8.61 1.41
C PRO A 68 -11.04 -8.21 1.16
N PHE A 69 -11.29 -7.28 0.22
CA PHE A 69 -12.60 -6.69 -0.05
C PHE A 69 -13.25 -7.21 -1.35
N CYS A 70 -12.48 -7.88 -2.21
CA CYS A 70 -13.02 -8.53 -3.41
C CYS A 70 -13.54 -9.93 -3.04
N PRO A 71 -14.80 -10.27 -3.37
CA PRO A 71 -15.37 -11.59 -3.05
C PRO A 71 -14.62 -12.74 -3.75
N ASP A 72 -14.07 -12.49 -4.93
CA ASP A 72 -13.41 -13.48 -5.78
C ASP A 72 -11.92 -13.15 -6.02
N ALA A 73 -11.22 -12.68 -4.98
CA ALA A 73 -9.79 -12.38 -5.12
C ALA A 73 -8.99 -13.63 -5.51
N GLU A 74 -8.54 -13.68 -6.76
CA GLU A 74 -7.73 -14.78 -7.29
C GLU A 74 -6.45 -14.99 -6.46
N PHE A 75 -5.87 -16.19 -6.56
CA PHE A 75 -4.55 -16.49 -5.98
C PHE A 75 -3.41 -15.94 -6.85
N TRP A 76 -3.54 -14.67 -7.26
CA TRP A 76 -2.62 -13.93 -8.14
C TRP A 76 -2.47 -12.48 -7.68
N PRO A 77 -1.37 -11.80 -8.02
CA PRO A 77 -1.23 -10.36 -7.80
C PRO A 77 -2.36 -9.61 -8.49
N THR A 78 -2.80 -8.49 -7.89
CA THR A 78 -3.86 -7.68 -8.48
C THR A 78 -3.32 -6.93 -9.70
N HIS A 79 -3.90 -7.19 -10.88
CA HIS A 79 -3.61 -6.42 -12.10
C HIS A 79 -4.20 -5.02 -11.98
N TYR A 80 -3.43 -4.03 -12.41
CA TYR A 80 -3.85 -2.64 -12.39
C TYR A 80 -3.40 -1.94 -13.66
N ARG A 81 -4.32 -1.23 -14.31
CA ARG A 81 -4.04 -0.38 -15.46
C ARG A 81 -4.05 1.08 -15.03
N THR A 82 -2.92 1.76 -15.24
CA THR A 82 -2.74 3.17 -14.87
C THR A 82 -3.52 4.11 -15.78
N THR A 83 -3.68 5.35 -15.36
CA THR A 83 -4.35 6.40 -16.14
C THR A 83 -3.71 6.68 -17.50
N ASP A 84 -2.40 6.43 -17.65
CA ASP A 84 -1.68 6.53 -18.93
C ASP A 84 -1.69 5.23 -19.76
N GLY A 85 -2.37 4.19 -19.28
CA GLY A 85 -2.53 2.91 -19.96
C GLY A 85 -1.44 1.87 -19.71
N SER A 86 -0.42 2.18 -18.90
CA SER A 86 0.58 1.21 -18.43
C SER A 86 -0.04 0.13 -17.53
N GLU A 87 0.66 -0.98 -17.37
CA GLU A 87 0.23 -2.08 -16.49
C GLU A 87 1.16 -2.24 -15.28
N LEU A 88 0.56 -2.48 -14.12
CA LEU A 88 1.23 -2.73 -12.84
C LEU A 88 0.66 -4.00 -12.19
N TRP A 89 1.52 -4.70 -11.44
CA TRP A 89 1.11 -5.81 -10.59
C TRP A 89 1.23 -5.40 -9.12
N LEU A 90 0.11 -5.43 -8.40
CA LEU A 90 -0.02 -4.92 -7.05
C LEU A 90 -0.01 -6.03 -5.98
N GLY A 91 0.27 -5.64 -4.74
CA GLY A 91 0.26 -6.51 -3.56
C GLY A 91 1.64 -6.96 -3.09
N SER A 92 2.70 -6.78 -3.89
CA SER A 92 4.03 -7.35 -3.61
C SER A 92 5.09 -6.32 -3.18
N ALA A 93 4.69 -5.08 -2.89
CA ALA A 93 5.62 -4.02 -2.52
C ALA A 93 4.91 -2.86 -1.80
N ALA A 94 5.69 -1.89 -1.32
CA ALA A 94 5.20 -0.63 -0.80
C ALA A 94 5.55 0.54 -1.74
N ILE A 95 4.88 1.67 -1.56
CA ILE A 95 5.14 2.95 -2.23
C ILE A 95 5.45 4.02 -1.19
N GLU A 96 6.20 5.03 -1.60
CA GLU A 96 6.49 6.23 -0.82
C GLU A 96 5.96 7.47 -1.52
N VAL A 97 5.24 8.31 -0.78
CA VAL A 97 4.79 9.63 -1.24
C VAL A 97 5.08 10.67 -0.16
N ARG A 98 5.13 11.95 -0.52
CA ARG A 98 5.40 13.05 0.43
C ARG A 98 4.23 14.02 0.44
N ASP A 99 3.91 14.57 1.61
CA ASP A 99 2.96 15.68 1.68
C ASP A 99 3.66 17.05 1.54
N MET A 100 2.87 18.13 1.50
CA MET A 100 3.36 19.52 1.43
C MET A 100 4.32 19.90 2.57
N SER A 101 4.24 19.23 3.73
CA SER A 101 5.13 19.47 4.87
C SER A 101 6.43 18.67 4.77
N GLY A 102 6.62 17.88 3.73
CA GLY A 102 7.79 17.03 3.51
C GLY A 102 7.76 15.73 4.31
N ARG A 103 6.64 15.36 4.95
CA ARG A 103 6.53 14.08 5.66
C ARG A 103 6.41 12.95 4.65
N THR A 104 7.16 11.87 4.87
CA THR A 104 7.06 10.66 4.07
C THR A 104 5.90 9.79 4.54
N TRP A 105 5.11 9.33 3.59
CA TRP A 105 4.00 8.40 3.79
C TRP A 105 4.27 7.11 3.01
N GLN A 106 4.05 5.97 3.66
CA GLN A 106 4.21 4.64 3.08
C GLN A 106 2.89 3.86 3.08
N ALA A 107 2.65 3.16 1.97
CA ALA A 107 1.48 2.31 1.78
C ALA A 107 1.87 1.07 0.96
N PRO A 108 1.11 -0.04 1.02
CA PRO A 108 1.27 -1.10 0.04
C PRO A 108 0.92 -0.54 -1.34
N ASN A 109 1.60 -0.99 -2.41
CA ASN A 109 1.23 -0.57 -3.77
C ASN A 109 -0.21 -1.01 -4.13
N LEU A 110 -0.77 -1.98 -3.40
CA LEU A 110 -2.19 -2.37 -3.45
C LEU A 110 -3.16 -1.23 -3.10
N VAL A 111 -2.70 -0.15 -2.46
CA VAL A 111 -3.55 1.02 -2.19
C VAL A 111 -4.17 1.59 -3.47
N LEU A 112 -3.51 1.46 -4.63
CA LEU A 112 -4.08 1.85 -5.93
C LEU A 112 -5.40 1.13 -6.23
N HIS A 113 -5.46 -0.18 -5.93
CA HIS A 113 -6.68 -0.95 -6.09
C HIS A 113 -7.74 -0.52 -5.08
N TYR A 114 -7.37 -0.24 -3.83
CA TYR A 114 -8.31 0.26 -2.83
C TYR A 114 -8.93 1.60 -3.23
N VAL A 115 -8.12 2.52 -3.76
CA VAL A 115 -8.57 3.82 -4.24
C VAL A 115 -9.55 3.67 -5.40
N THR A 116 -9.21 2.86 -6.39
CA THR A 116 -9.95 2.80 -7.67
C THR A 116 -11.16 1.86 -7.64
N ALA A 117 -11.04 0.70 -6.98
CA ALA A 117 -12.10 -0.31 -6.93
C ALA A 117 -13.01 -0.18 -5.71
N HIS A 118 -12.51 0.37 -4.60
CA HIS A 118 -13.22 0.40 -3.33
C HIS A 118 -13.47 1.82 -2.77
N GLY A 119 -13.04 2.86 -3.48
CA GLY A 119 -13.26 4.25 -3.06
C GLY A 119 -12.55 4.60 -1.75
N TYR A 120 -11.44 3.92 -1.44
CA TYR A 120 -10.59 4.32 -0.33
C TYR A 120 -10.02 5.71 -0.60
N LEU A 121 -10.27 6.65 0.31
CA LEU A 121 -9.66 7.98 0.26
C LEU A 121 -8.40 7.98 1.13
N PRO A 122 -7.22 8.29 0.59
CA PRO A 122 -6.01 8.44 1.40
C PRO A 122 -6.15 9.55 2.46
N PRO A 123 -5.25 9.59 3.46
CA PRO A 123 -5.27 10.58 4.53
C PRO A 123 -5.38 12.02 4.03
N ALA A 124 -6.11 12.87 4.78
CA ALA A 124 -6.38 14.26 4.43
C ALA A 124 -5.12 15.07 4.04
N PRO A 125 -3.95 14.94 4.70
CA PRO A 125 -2.75 15.68 4.28
C PRO A 125 -2.30 15.39 2.85
N LEU A 126 -2.45 14.16 2.37
CA LEU A 126 -2.15 13.80 0.98
C LEU A 126 -3.23 14.35 0.03
N VAL A 127 -4.50 14.24 0.42
CA VAL A 127 -5.62 14.81 -0.35
C VAL A 127 -5.51 16.33 -0.46
N GLU A 128 -5.12 17.03 0.59
CA GLU A 128 -4.88 18.48 0.58
C GLU A 128 -3.67 18.85 -0.28
N THR A 129 -2.58 18.07 -0.18
CA THR A 129 -1.35 18.28 -0.96
C THR A 129 -1.60 18.21 -2.45
N TYR A 130 -2.39 17.23 -2.88
CA TYR A 130 -2.54 16.91 -4.30
C TYR A 130 -3.91 17.27 -4.86
N GLY A 131 -4.95 17.44 -4.05
CA GLY A 131 -6.33 17.65 -4.48
C GLY A 131 -6.72 19.08 -4.84
N THR A 132 -5.82 20.06 -4.68
CA THR A 132 -6.07 21.43 -5.10
C THR A 132 -5.40 21.69 -6.45
N VAL A 133 -6.19 21.92 -7.50
CA VAL A 133 -5.69 22.54 -8.74
C VAL A 133 -5.28 23.96 -8.37
N ARG A 134 -3.97 24.25 -8.37
CA ARG A 134 -3.47 25.62 -8.31
C ARG A 134 -3.53 26.26 -9.70
#